data_AF-A0A6J3CAQ2-F1
#
_entry.id   AF-A0A6J3CAQ2-F1
#
_cell.length_a   1.000
_cell.length_b   1.000
_cell.length_c   1.000
_cell.angle_alpha   90.00
_cell.angle_beta   90.00
_cell.angle_gamma   90.00
#
_symmetry.space_group_name_H-M   'P 1'
#
loop_
_entity.id
_entity.type
_entity.pdbx_description
1 polymer ?
#
loop_
_entity_poly.entity_id
_entity_poly.type
_entity_poly.pdbx_seq_one_letter_code
_entity_poly.pdbx_strand_id
1 'polypeptide(L)'
;MPFTRHLDASFPRVWDRWEANGTKWTIQDLPPSDEDEALDILLKHLCPDEVLCALSDIINDPVSVQCISKIWRYYFQQRTTLACYAESAGERKLVALNVCAVKEKGEELSMEVVGKKWENVYKVLEYMESKVDCLEYMGLDKALTALGLVVRKEYRGAKLGARVLAASFTEIGG
;
A
#
# COMPACT_ATOMS: atom_id res chain seq x y z
N MET A 1 -3.63 -19.53 10.79
CA MET A 1 -3.39 -19.46 9.33
C MET A 1 -3.39 -17.99 8.99
N PRO A 2 -2.43 -17.50 8.19
CA PRO A 2 -2.40 -16.08 7.84
C PRO A 2 -3.68 -15.70 7.12
N PHE A 3 -4.15 -14.48 7.36
CA PHE A 3 -5.35 -13.92 6.77
C PHE A 3 -5.37 -14.15 5.25
N THR A 4 -6.48 -14.68 4.76
CA THR A 4 -6.74 -14.82 3.33
C THR A 4 -8.08 -14.17 3.03
N ARG A 5 -8.08 -13.15 2.16
CA ARG A 5 -9.32 -12.52 1.73
C ARG A 5 -10.13 -13.51 0.90
N HIS A 6 -11.40 -13.72 1.26
CA HIS A 6 -12.32 -14.48 0.43
C HIS A 6 -12.73 -13.64 -0.79
N LEU A 7 -12.32 -14.07 -1.97
CA LEU A 7 -12.66 -13.38 -3.22
C LEU A 7 -13.95 -13.96 -3.81
N ASP A 8 -14.80 -13.08 -4.33
CA ASP A 8 -15.98 -13.44 -5.10
C ASP A 8 -15.97 -12.72 -6.46
N ALA A 9 -17.06 -12.82 -7.21
CA ALA A 9 -17.20 -12.20 -8.53
C ALA A 9 -17.13 -10.66 -8.52
N SER A 10 -17.13 -10.01 -7.34
CA SER A 10 -16.97 -8.56 -7.22
C SER A 10 -15.52 -8.11 -7.33
N PHE A 11 -14.54 -9.01 -7.21
CA PHE A 11 -13.12 -8.66 -7.34
C PHE A 11 -12.73 -8.40 -8.81
N PRO A 12 -12.01 -7.31 -9.14
CA PRO A 12 -11.62 -6.20 -8.26
C PRO A 12 -12.79 -5.27 -7.95
N ARG A 13 -13.06 -5.06 -6.65
CA ARG A 13 -14.21 -4.29 -6.17
C ARG A 13 -13.93 -2.81 -6.25
N VAL A 14 -14.93 -2.04 -6.67
CA VAL A 14 -14.89 -0.57 -6.62
C VAL A 14 -15.41 -0.07 -5.28
N TRP A 15 -14.63 0.80 -4.66
CA TRP A 15 -14.88 1.38 -3.33
C TRP A 15 -15.36 2.82 -3.38
N ASP A 16 -14.87 3.62 -4.32
CA ASP A 16 -15.30 5.00 -4.51
C ASP A 16 -15.20 5.38 -5.99
N ARG A 17 -16.09 6.26 -6.44
CA ARG A 17 -16.06 6.87 -7.78
C ARG A 17 -16.53 8.31 -7.73
N TRP A 18 -15.81 9.18 -8.41
CA TRP A 18 -16.25 10.56 -8.60
C TRP A 18 -15.76 11.12 -9.94
N GLU A 19 -16.34 12.24 -10.36
CA GLU A 19 -15.90 12.97 -11.54
C GLU A 19 -15.52 14.39 -11.13
N ALA A 20 -14.38 14.87 -11.62
CA ALA A 20 -13.91 16.23 -11.39
C ALA A 20 -13.04 16.70 -12.56
N ASN A 21 -13.27 17.92 -13.05
CA ASN A 21 -12.50 18.55 -14.14
C ASN A 21 -12.39 17.66 -15.39
N GLY A 22 -13.48 16.98 -15.77
CA GLY A 22 -13.51 16.09 -16.92
C GLY A 22 -12.72 14.79 -16.76
N THR A 23 -12.22 14.50 -15.55
CA THR A 23 -11.57 13.23 -15.21
C THR A 23 -12.50 12.41 -14.33
N LYS A 24 -12.72 11.16 -14.72
CA LYS A 24 -13.39 10.16 -13.89
C LYS A 24 -12.34 9.47 -13.02
N TRP A 25 -12.65 9.34 -11.74
CA TRP A 25 -11.75 8.75 -10.76
C TRP A 25 -12.42 7.51 -10.16
N THR A 26 -11.64 6.45 -10.02
CA THR A 26 -12.11 5.18 -9.45
C THR A 26 -11.11 4.70 -8.43
N ILE A 27 -11.54 4.51 -7.18
CA ILE A 27 -10.79 3.73 -6.18
C ILE A 27 -11.36 2.32 -6.18
N GLN A 28 -10.50 1.33 -6.36
CA GLN A 28 -10.86 -0.08 -6.39
C GLN A 28 -9.74 -0.95 -5.82
N ASP A 29 -10.01 -2.24 -5.63
CA ASP A 29 -8.95 -3.22 -5.42
C ASP A 29 -7.92 -3.16 -6.56
N LEU A 30 -6.63 -3.28 -6.21
CA LEU A 30 -5.55 -3.40 -7.18
C LEU A 30 -5.74 -4.69 -8.01
N PRO A 31 -5.98 -4.59 -9.33
CA PRO A 31 -6.04 -5.75 -10.21
C PRO A 31 -4.67 -6.41 -10.34
N PRO A 32 -4.59 -7.74 -10.50
CA PRO A 32 -3.33 -8.44 -10.74
C PRO A 32 -2.57 -7.95 -11.98
N SER A 33 -3.28 -7.45 -13.00
CA SER A 33 -2.67 -6.91 -14.23
C SER A 33 -1.83 -5.65 -13.99
N ASP A 34 -2.05 -4.95 -12.88
CA ASP A 34 -1.50 -3.62 -12.64
C ASP A 34 -0.42 -3.64 -11.53
N GLU A 35 -0.06 -4.82 -11.01
CA GLU A 35 0.93 -4.97 -9.93
C GLU A 35 2.33 -4.47 -10.29
N ASP A 36 2.72 -4.62 -11.56
CA ASP A 36 4.01 -4.13 -12.04
C ASP A 36 4.04 -2.59 -12.08
N GLU A 37 2.94 -1.97 -12.53
CA GLU A 37 2.79 -0.51 -12.50
C GLU A 37 2.72 0.01 -11.06
N ALA A 38 2.01 -0.70 -10.17
CA ALA A 38 1.94 -0.37 -8.75
C ALA A 38 3.32 -0.38 -8.09
N LEU A 39 4.13 -1.41 -8.34
CA LEU A 39 5.50 -1.48 -7.85
C LEU A 39 6.36 -0.34 -8.41
N ASP A 40 6.24 -0.06 -9.70
CA ASP A 40 6.95 1.04 -10.35
C ASP A 40 6.62 2.40 -9.70
N ILE A 41 5.35 2.64 -9.38
CA ILE A 41 4.93 3.87 -8.69
C ILE A 41 5.54 3.96 -7.29
N LEU A 42 5.55 2.88 -6.52
CA LEU A 42 6.18 2.86 -5.19
C LEU A 42 7.67 3.18 -5.28
N LEU A 43 8.40 2.52 -6.20
CA LEU A 43 9.83 2.75 -6.37
C LEU A 43 10.15 4.17 -6.86
N LYS A 44 9.36 4.72 -7.79
CA LYS A 44 9.62 6.05 -8.39
C LYS A 44 9.11 7.22 -7.56
N HIS A 45 8.05 7.03 -6.78
CA HIS A 45 7.36 8.13 -6.08
C HIS A 45 7.28 7.96 -4.57
N LEU A 46 7.25 6.74 -4.02
CA LEU A 46 7.26 6.53 -2.57
C LEU A 46 8.69 6.52 -2.03
N CYS A 47 9.57 5.63 -2.52
CA CYS A 47 10.94 5.52 -2.02
C CYS A 47 11.72 6.85 -1.98
N PRO A 48 11.62 7.74 -2.99
CA PRO A 48 12.37 9.00 -2.98
C PRO A 48 11.77 10.08 -2.08
N ASP A 49 10.52 9.93 -1.64
CA ASP A 49 9.77 11.00 -0.97
C ASP A 49 9.33 10.64 0.47
N GLU A 50 9.15 9.35 0.78
CA GLU A 50 8.86 8.87 2.13
C GLU A 50 10.11 9.03 3.00
N VAL A 51 9.93 9.55 4.22
CA VAL A 51 11.02 10.04 5.07
C VAL A 51 12.06 8.97 5.38
N LEU A 52 11.64 7.77 5.81
CA LEU A 52 12.58 6.71 6.18
C LEU A 52 13.30 6.14 4.95
N CYS A 53 12.56 5.93 3.85
CA CYS A 53 13.10 5.46 2.58
C CYS A 53 14.13 6.43 1.99
N ALA A 54 13.78 7.72 1.95
CA ALA A 54 14.60 8.77 1.37
C ALA A 54 15.86 9.01 2.21
N LEU A 55 15.74 9.10 3.54
CA LEU A 55 16.89 9.30 4.43
C LEU A 55 17.82 8.09 4.47
N SER A 56 17.28 6.88 4.29
CA SER A 56 18.10 5.67 4.17
C SER A 56 18.70 5.50 2.77
N ASP A 57 18.26 6.28 1.78
CA ASP A 57 18.68 6.20 0.38
C ASP A 57 18.48 4.79 -0.21
N ILE A 58 17.28 4.22 0.01
CA ILE A 58 16.96 2.85 -0.42
C ILE A 58 17.16 2.67 -1.92
N ILE A 59 16.79 3.67 -2.73
CA ILE A 59 16.76 3.54 -4.20
C ILE A 59 18.15 3.28 -4.80
N ASN A 60 19.21 3.67 -4.11
CA ASN A 60 20.60 3.46 -4.52
C ASN A 60 21.23 2.18 -3.94
N ASP A 61 20.46 1.35 -3.23
CA ASP A 61 20.89 0.02 -2.77
C ASP A 61 20.06 -1.08 -3.45
N PRO A 62 20.57 -1.71 -4.51
CA PRO A 62 19.84 -2.72 -5.28
C PRO A 62 19.33 -3.90 -4.45
N VAL A 63 20.06 -4.29 -3.40
CA VAL A 63 19.64 -5.40 -2.53
C VAL A 63 18.41 -4.98 -1.71
N SER A 64 18.42 -3.77 -1.16
CA SER A 64 17.28 -3.18 -0.46
C SER A 64 16.08 -3.00 -1.37
N VAL A 65 16.28 -2.50 -2.60
CA VAL A 65 15.20 -2.36 -3.61
C VAL A 65 14.58 -3.71 -3.92
N GLN A 66 15.39 -4.75 -4.12
CA GLN A 66 14.88 -6.10 -4.38
C GLN A 66 14.10 -6.66 -3.19
N CYS A 67 14.58 -6.46 -1.96
CA CYS A 67 13.90 -6.94 -0.75
C CYS A 67 12.53 -6.26 -0.57
N ILE A 68 12.48 -4.93 -0.55
CA ILE A 68 11.21 -4.19 -0.36
C ILE A 68 10.22 -4.47 -1.51
N SER A 69 10.71 -4.65 -2.74
CA SER A 69 9.87 -5.02 -3.88
C SER A 69 9.20 -6.39 -3.69
N LYS A 70 9.92 -7.38 -3.15
CA LYS A 70 9.34 -8.69 -2.84
C LYS A 70 8.27 -8.57 -1.76
N ILE A 71 8.51 -7.75 -0.73
CA ILE A 71 7.55 -7.52 0.35
C ILE A 71 6.27 -6.88 -0.19
N TRP A 72 6.36 -5.82 -1.01
CA TRP A 72 5.15 -5.23 -1.60
C TRP A 72 4.41 -6.20 -2.53
N ARG A 73 5.13 -6.97 -3.36
CA ARG A 73 4.49 -8.01 -4.19
C ARG A 73 3.77 -9.06 -3.36
N TYR A 74 4.35 -9.47 -2.23
CA TYR A 74 3.69 -10.37 -1.30
C TYR A 74 2.36 -9.78 -0.80
N TYR A 75 2.33 -8.51 -0.40
CA TYR A 75 1.09 -7.84 0.04
C TYR A 75 0.09 -7.56 -1.10
N PHE A 76 0.53 -7.38 -2.35
CA PHE A 76 -0.38 -7.34 -3.49
C PHE A 76 -1.17 -8.65 -3.64
N GLN A 77 -0.52 -9.81 -3.40
CA GLN A 77 -1.18 -11.11 -3.46
C GLN A 77 -2.22 -11.33 -2.36
N GLN A 78 -2.18 -10.56 -1.26
CA GLN A 78 -3.21 -10.62 -0.21
C GLN A 78 -4.54 -9.98 -0.63
N ARG A 79 -4.57 -9.29 -1.79
CA ARG A 79 -5.78 -8.69 -2.39
C ARG A 79 -6.50 -7.68 -1.51
N THR A 80 -5.75 -6.95 -0.69
CA THR A 80 -6.25 -5.87 0.18
C THR A 80 -5.79 -4.48 -0.27
N THR A 81 -4.80 -4.41 -1.16
CA THR A 81 -4.25 -3.15 -1.69
C THR A 81 -5.30 -2.39 -2.52
N LEU A 82 -5.45 -1.10 -2.25
CA LEU A 82 -6.33 -0.21 -3.00
C LEU A 82 -5.57 0.61 -4.02
N ALA A 83 -6.16 0.77 -5.19
CA ALA A 83 -5.63 1.50 -6.33
C ALA A 83 -6.62 2.61 -6.74
N CYS A 84 -6.09 3.79 -7.05
CA CYS A 84 -6.85 4.91 -7.59
C CYS A 84 -6.48 5.12 -9.05
N TYR A 85 -7.49 5.14 -9.91
CA TYR A 85 -7.36 5.36 -11.34
C TYR A 85 -7.90 6.73 -11.73
N ALA A 86 -7.23 7.37 -12.68
CA ALA A 86 -7.71 8.53 -13.39
C ALA A 86 -8.06 8.11 -14.83
N GLU A 87 -9.27 8.44 -15.26
CA GLU A 87 -9.78 8.18 -16.61
C GLU A 87 -10.12 9.50 -17.28
N SER A 88 -9.39 9.85 -18.34
CA SER A 88 -9.57 11.09 -19.11
C SER A 88 -9.20 10.85 -20.57
N ALA A 89 -9.98 11.43 -21.50
CA ALA A 89 -9.76 11.30 -22.94
C ALA A 89 -9.61 9.83 -23.44
N GLY A 90 -10.30 8.88 -22.80
CA GLY A 90 -10.24 7.46 -23.13
C GLY A 90 -9.01 6.72 -22.58
N GLU A 91 -8.12 7.40 -21.85
CA GLU A 91 -6.95 6.81 -21.20
C GLU A 91 -7.21 6.59 -19.71
N ARG A 92 -6.89 5.39 -19.23
CA ARG A 92 -6.98 5.00 -17.82
C ARG A 92 -5.57 4.82 -17.24
N LYS A 93 -5.26 5.52 -16.15
CA LYS A 93 -3.94 5.50 -15.49
C LYS A 93 -4.06 5.19 -14.01
N LEU A 94 -3.19 4.32 -13.47
CA LEU A 94 -3.02 4.15 -12.03
C LEU A 94 -2.24 5.35 -11.48
N VAL A 95 -2.83 6.11 -10.56
CA VAL A 95 -2.27 7.40 -10.10
C VAL A 95 -1.96 7.46 -8.62
N ALA A 96 -2.56 6.57 -7.83
CA ALA A 96 -2.25 6.42 -6.42
C ALA A 96 -2.56 5.00 -5.97
N LEU A 97 -1.92 4.55 -4.89
CA LEU A 97 -2.25 3.29 -4.24
C LEU A 97 -1.96 3.34 -2.74
N ASN A 98 -2.63 2.46 -2.00
CA ASN A 98 -2.34 2.16 -0.60
C ASN A 98 -2.09 0.66 -0.46
N VAL A 99 -0.84 0.27 -0.21
CA VAL A 99 -0.46 -1.12 0.01
C VAL A 99 -1.00 -1.55 1.36
N CYS A 100 -2.20 -2.11 1.38
CA CYS A 100 -2.83 -2.53 2.62
C CYS A 100 -2.45 -3.98 2.95
N ALA A 101 -2.49 -4.32 4.22
CA ALA A 101 -2.29 -5.65 4.75
C ALA A 101 -3.21 -5.87 5.94
N VAL A 102 -3.50 -7.12 6.28
CA VAL A 102 -4.14 -7.44 7.56
C VAL A 102 -3.04 -7.85 8.53
N LYS A 103 -2.92 -7.10 9.63
CA LYS A 103 -2.06 -7.46 10.75
C LYS A 103 -2.87 -8.36 11.68
N GLU A 104 -2.36 -9.57 11.95
CA GLU A 104 -2.94 -10.47 12.95
C GLU A 104 -2.08 -10.53 14.20
N LYS A 105 -2.72 -10.77 15.35
CA LYS A 105 -2.01 -10.90 16.63
C LYS A 105 -1.04 -12.08 16.59
N GLY A 106 0.22 -11.82 16.94
CA GLY A 106 1.29 -12.83 16.93
C GLY A 106 1.80 -13.21 15.53
N GLU A 107 1.41 -12.47 14.48
CA GLU A 107 1.98 -12.63 13.16
C GLU A 107 3.34 -11.91 13.07
N GLU A 108 4.34 -12.62 12.54
CA GLU A 108 5.65 -12.05 12.20
C GLU A 108 5.86 -12.08 10.69
N LEU A 109 6.64 -11.14 10.17
CA LEU A 109 7.01 -11.13 8.76
C LEU A 109 7.81 -12.40 8.44
N SER A 110 7.24 -13.29 7.63
CA SER A 110 7.89 -14.55 7.25
C SER A 110 9.03 -14.39 6.22
N MET A 111 9.32 -13.15 5.80
CA MET A 111 10.29 -12.83 4.76
C MET A 111 11.57 -12.29 5.38
N GLU A 112 12.71 -12.80 4.92
CA GLU A 112 14.01 -12.28 5.32
C GLU A 112 14.19 -10.83 4.85
N VAL A 113 14.53 -9.95 5.79
CA VAL A 113 14.85 -8.54 5.53
C VAL A 113 16.34 -8.43 5.20
N VAL A 114 16.64 -8.18 3.93
CA VAL A 114 18.02 -8.06 3.41
C VAL A 114 18.24 -6.70 2.74
N GLY A 115 19.51 -6.28 2.68
CA GLY A 115 19.90 -4.97 2.17
C GLY A 115 19.96 -3.95 3.30
N LYS A 116 21.13 -3.32 3.45
CA LYS A 116 21.44 -2.52 4.65
C LYS A 116 20.53 -1.30 4.80
N LYS A 117 20.10 -0.71 3.67
CA LYS A 117 19.25 0.49 3.70
C LYS A 117 17.80 0.16 4.07
N TRP A 118 17.26 -0.93 3.54
CA TRP A 118 15.94 -1.41 3.91
C TRP A 118 15.92 -1.96 5.33
N GLU A 119 16.93 -2.72 5.75
CA GLU A 119 17.07 -3.20 7.12
C GLU A 119 17.06 -2.03 8.13
N ASN A 120 17.70 -0.91 7.81
CA ASN A 120 17.66 0.29 8.64
C ASN A 120 16.23 0.85 8.80
N VAL A 121 15.47 0.96 7.71
CA VAL A 121 14.06 1.40 7.77
C VAL A 121 13.21 0.42 8.56
N TYR A 122 13.34 -0.87 8.26
CA TYR A 122 12.56 -1.92 8.90
C TYR A 122 12.77 -1.95 10.42
N LYS A 123 14.03 -1.82 10.90
CA LYS A 123 14.32 -1.73 12.34
C LYS A 123 13.69 -0.53 13.03
N VAL A 124 13.55 0.61 12.33
CA VAL A 124 12.84 1.77 12.88
C VAL A 124 11.36 1.46 13.03
N LEU A 125 10.75 0.81 12.03
CA LEU A 125 9.35 0.37 12.10
C LEU A 125 9.13 -0.63 13.23
N GLU A 126 9.96 -1.67 13.34
CA GLU A 126 9.90 -2.64 14.46
C GLU A 126 10.06 -1.96 15.82
N TYR A 127 10.99 -1.01 15.93
CA TYR A 127 11.17 -0.26 17.17
C TYR A 127 9.91 0.53 17.54
N MET A 128 9.26 1.18 16.57
CA MET A 128 8.00 1.90 16.80
C MET A 128 6.89 0.94 17.24
N GLU A 129 6.74 -0.22 16.58
CA GLU A 129 5.75 -1.23 16.96
C GLU A 129 6.02 -1.84 18.33
N SER A 130 7.29 -1.97 18.74
CA SER A 130 7.65 -2.49 20.07
C SER A 130 7.21 -1.59 21.23
N LYS A 131 6.84 -0.32 20.97
CA LYS A 131 6.41 0.61 22.02
C LYS A 131 4.96 0.44 22.41
N VAL A 132 4.12 0.10 21.45
CA VAL A 132 2.69 -0.12 21.66
C VAL A 132 2.23 -1.14 20.65
N ASP A 133 1.79 -2.30 21.13
CA ASP A 133 1.02 -3.22 20.32
C ASP A 133 -0.38 -2.61 20.11
N CYS A 134 -0.63 -2.13 18.88
CA CYS A 134 -1.91 -1.50 18.53
C CYS A 134 -3.09 -2.46 18.62
N LEU A 135 -2.90 -3.76 18.35
CA LEU A 135 -3.95 -4.76 18.44
C LEU A 135 -4.31 -5.01 19.91
N GLU A 136 -3.31 -5.18 20.78
CA GLU A 136 -3.53 -5.34 22.22
C GLU A 136 -4.18 -4.09 22.81
N TYR A 137 -3.66 -2.90 22.50
CA TYR A 137 -4.18 -1.63 23.00
C TYR A 137 -5.65 -1.39 22.60
N MET A 138 -6.04 -1.79 21.38
CA MET A 138 -7.41 -1.65 20.89
C MET A 138 -8.32 -2.85 21.22
N GLY A 139 -7.77 -3.92 21.82
CA GLY A 139 -8.52 -5.15 22.10
C GLY A 139 -8.98 -5.89 20.84
N LEU A 140 -8.18 -5.84 19.75
CA LEU A 140 -8.48 -6.46 18.47
C LEU A 140 -7.61 -7.71 18.23
N ASP A 141 -8.14 -8.69 17.51
CA ASP A 141 -7.37 -9.85 17.04
C ASP A 141 -6.65 -9.58 15.71
N LYS A 142 -7.22 -8.67 14.91
CA LYS A 142 -6.71 -8.27 13.61
C LYS A 142 -7.11 -6.84 13.25
N ALA A 143 -6.30 -6.18 12.44
CA ALA A 143 -6.61 -4.85 11.91
C ALA A 143 -6.06 -4.68 10.50
N LEU A 144 -6.73 -3.84 9.69
CA LEU A 144 -6.16 -3.38 8.43
C LEU A 144 -5.04 -2.38 8.73
N THR A 145 -3.85 -2.64 8.17
CA THR A 145 -2.68 -1.77 8.22
C THR A 145 -2.21 -1.42 6.81
N ALA A 146 -1.18 -0.60 6.69
CA ALA A 146 -0.61 -0.18 5.41
C ALA A 146 0.91 -0.16 5.42
N LEU A 147 1.52 -0.53 4.28
CA LEU A 147 2.97 -0.55 4.03
C LEU A 147 3.41 0.48 2.97
N GLY A 148 2.54 1.40 2.61
CA GLY A 148 2.86 2.50 1.70
C GLY A 148 1.63 3.12 1.06
N LEU A 149 1.45 4.42 1.27
CA LEU A 149 0.47 5.25 0.58
C LEU A 149 1.22 6.20 -0.36
N VAL A 150 0.96 6.11 -1.65
CA VAL A 150 1.65 6.92 -2.66
C VAL A 150 0.66 7.52 -3.65
N VAL A 151 0.95 8.76 -4.03
CA VAL A 151 0.29 9.46 -5.15
C VAL A 151 1.40 9.90 -6.10
N ARG A 152 1.26 9.58 -7.38
CA ARG A 152 2.13 10.08 -8.46
C ARG A 152 2.26 11.60 -8.36
N LYS A 153 3.47 12.12 -8.55
CA LYS A 153 3.82 13.52 -8.27
C LYS A 153 2.91 14.51 -9.01
N GLU A 154 2.55 14.18 -10.24
CA GLU A 154 1.75 15.01 -11.15
C GLU A 154 0.27 15.10 -10.71
N TYR A 155 -0.16 14.21 -9.81
CA TYR A 155 -1.54 14.10 -9.33
C TYR A 155 -1.69 14.56 -7.87
N ARG A 156 -0.64 15.12 -7.26
CA ARG A 156 -0.67 15.66 -5.90
C ARG A 156 -1.46 16.97 -5.82
N GLY A 157 -1.81 17.37 -4.60
CA GLY A 157 -2.64 18.56 -4.36
C GLY A 157 -4.15 18.33 -4.51
N ALA A 158 -4.57 17.21 -5.12
CA ALA A 158 -5.98 16.86 -5.31
C ALA A 158 -6.60 16.00 -4.17
N LYS A 159 -5.92 15.90 -3.01
CA LYS A 159 -6.34 15.10 -1.84
C LYS A 159 -6.58 13.60 -2.13
N LEU A 160 -5.96 13.05 -3.18
CA LEU A 160 -6.14 11.64 -3.56
C LEU A 160 -5.69 10.68 -2.45
N GLY A 161 -4.56 10.94 -1.79
CA GLY A 161 -4.09 10.09 -0.69
C GLY A 161 -5.10 9.99 0.46
N ALA A 162 -5.76 11.09 0.82
CA ALA A 162 -6.80 11.09 1.84
C ALA A 162 -8.05 10.30 1.41
N ARG A 163 -8.43 10.37 0.12
CA ARG A 163 -9.56 9.59 -0.41
C ARG A 163 -9.26 8.10 -0.46
N VAL A 164 -8.07 7.71 -0.93
CA VAL A 164 -7.64 6.30 -0.93
C VAL A 164 -7.62 5.75 0.50
N LEU A 165 -7.08 6.52 1.44
CA LEU A 165 -7.08 6.13 2.85
C LEU A 165 -8.50 6.00 3.43
N ALA A 166 -9.41 6.93 3.12
CA ALA A 166 -10.80 6.83 3.56
C ALA A 166 -11.51 5.57 3.01
N ALA A 167 -11.25 5.23 1.75
CA ALA A 167 -11.80 4.03 1.12
C ALA A 167 -11.26 2.72 1.76
N SER A 168 -10.05 2.73 2.33
CA SER A 168 -9.51 1.58 3.07
C SER A 168 -10.32 1.25 4.34
N PHE A 169 -11.03 2.21 4.93
CA PHE A 169 -11.79 2.00 6.18
C PHE A 169 -13.24 1.54 5.96
N THR A 170 -13.75 1.58 4.73
CA THR A 170 -15.14 1.21 4.43
C THR A 170 -15.45 -0.29 4.56
N GLU A 171 -14.45 -1.15 4.77
CA GLU A 171 -14.64 -2.61 4.90
C GLU A 171 -14.73 -3.11 6.36
N ILE A 172 -14.38 -2.31 7.37
CA ILE A 172 -14.35 -2.76 8.79
C ILE A 172 -15.72 -2.59 9.50
N GLY A 173 -16.73 -2.08 8.80
CA GLY A 173 -18.06 -1.79 9.35
C GLY A 173 -19.17 -2.78 8.96
N GLY A 174 -18.83 -3.99 8.54
CA GLY A 174 -19.78 -5.04 8.13
C GLY A 174 -19.78 -6.24 9.05
#